data_AF-A0A1Q7TNY4-F1
#
_entry.id   AF-A0A1Q7TNY4-F1
#
_cell.length_a   1.000
_cell.length_b   1.000
_cell.length_c   1.000
_cell.angle_alpha   90.00
_cell.angle_beta   90.00
_cell.angle_gamma   90.00
#
_symmetry.space_group_name_H-M   'P 1'
#
loop_
_entity.id
_entity.type
_entity.pdbx_description
1 polymer ?
#
loop_
_entity_poly.entity_id
_entity_poly.type
_entity_poly.pdbx_seq_one_letter_code
_entity_poly.pdbx_strand_id
1 'polypeptide(L)'
;MKEVKTKSDTKTKARLSRRNIEGVSPYSKPALRSEAFARALTDAKSCIDDRDRLQTLFNEASRKAATVPKDSFKEYWPYLQTMLRLVRAHHREEYDQVTHDSLLWIVAALNYLVDPFDLIPDKTPFLGFIDDAAVVEFVVDRTRQTLDDFMTWETGSR
;
A
#
# COMPACT_ATOMS: atom_id res chain seq x y z
N MET A 1 42.13 -49.38 -37.37
CA MET A 1 41.37 -50.62 -37.64
C MET A 1 39.91 -50.38 -37.31
N LYS A 2 39.05 -50.54 -38.34
CA LYS A 2 37.67 -51.08 -38.37
C LYS A 2 36.64 -50.58 -37.33
N GLU A 3 35.37 -50.35 -37.63
CA GLU A 3 34.53 -50.18 -38.83
C GLU A 3 33.13 -49.87 -38.26
N VAL A 4 32.45 -48.86 -38.81
CA VAL A 4 31.07 -48.95 -39.36
C VAL A 4 29.91 -49.27 -38.41
N LYS A 5 28.90 -48.38 -38.37
CA LYS A 5 27.56 -48.69 -38.91
C LYS A 5 26.58 -47.50 -38.94
N THR A 6 26.24 -47.14 -40.18
CA THR A 6 24.88 -46.94 -40.75
C THR A 6 23.89 -45.95 -40.13
N LYS A 7 23.61 -44.93 -40.95
CA LYS A 7 22.32 -44.27 -41.21
C LYS A 7 21.16 -45.28 -41.34
N SER A 8 19.93 -44.89 -41.00
CA SER A 8 18.70 -45.08 -41.82
C SER A 8 17.45 -44.49 -41.13
N ASP A 9 16.75 -43.64 -41.89
CA ASP A 9 15.29 -43.44 -42.00
C ASP A 9 14.35 -43.46 -40.77
N THR A 10 13.51 -42.43 -40.62
CA THR A 10 12.12 -42.43 -41.17
C THR A 10 11.30 -41.23 -40.67
N LYS A 11 10.79 -40.47 -41.65
CA LYS A 11 9.58 -39.63 -41.73
C LYS A 11 8.48 -39.88 -40.66
N THR A 12 7.86 -38.80 -40.13
CA THR A 12 6.39 -38.51 -40.19
C THR A 12 5.87 -37.65 -39.03
N LYS A 13 5.28 -36.51 -39.41
CA LYS A 13 4.15 -35.74 -38.85
C LYS A 13 3.65 -36.08 -37.42
N ALA A 14 3.59 -35.06 -36.56
CA ALA A 14 2.38 -34.77 -35.78
C ALA A 14 2.40 -33.33 -35.23
N ARG A 15 1.35 -32.58 -35.57
CA ARG A 15 0.91 -31.31 -34.99
C ARG A 15 0.17 -31.64 -33.68
N LEU A 16 0.36 -30.85 -32.62
CA LEU A 16 -0.36 -30.74 -31.33
C LEU A 16 0.71 -30.36 -30.29
N SER A 17 0.55 -29.50 -29.29
CA SER A 17 -0.53 -28.67 -28.76
C SER A 17 0.17 -27.69 -27.80
N ARG A 18 -0.50 -26.59 -27.46
CA ARG A 18 -0.19 -25.63 -26.37
C ARG A 18 0.75 -26.19 -25.29
N ARG A 19 1.88 -25.50 -25.08
CA ARG A 19 2.61 -25.63 -23.81
C ARG A 19 1.98 -24.66 -22.81
N ASN A 20 1.11 -25.22 -21.97
CA ASN A 20 0.69 -24.63 -20.69
C ASN A 20 1.94 -24.35 -19.87
N ILE A 21 2.18 -23.07 -19.55
CA ILE A 21 3.07 -22.67 -18.46
C ILE A 21 2.18 -22.65 -17.22
N GLU A 22 1.95 -23.82 -16.65
CA GLU A 22 1.34 -23.97 -15.33
C GLU A 22 2.46 -23.96 -14.29
N GLY A 23 2.42 -22.93 -13.44
CA GLY A 23 2.53 -23.09 -12.00
C GLY A 23 3.87 -23.54 -11.43
N VAL A 24 4.73 -22.56 -11.12
CA VAL A 24 5.58 -22.65 -9.92
C VAL A 24 5.42 -21.33 -9.14
N SER A 25 4.34 -21.23 -8.38
CA SER A 25 4.23 -20.23 -7.31
C SER A 25 4.84 -20.82 -6.04
N PRO A 26 5.78 -20.15 -5.36
CA PRO A 26 6.55 -20.70 -4.24
C PRO A 26 5.77 -20.82 -2.92
N TYR A 27 4.44 -20.66 -2.93
CA TYR A 27 3.61 -20.65 -1.73
C TYR A 27 2.92 -22.00 -1.49
N SER A 28 3.73 -23.02 -1.20
CA SER A 28 3.25 -24.32 -0.70
C SER A 28 3.55 -24.43 0.80
N LYS A 29 2.65 -23.88 1.63
CA LYS A 29 2.57 -24.18 3.06
C LYS A 29 1.10 -24.46 3.42
N PRO A 30 0.79 -25.55 4.15
CA PRO A 30 -0.58 -26.00 4.41
C PRO A 30 -1.44 -25.05 5.27
N ALA A 31 -0.88 -23.96 5.81
CA ALA A 31 -1.62 -22.92 6.51
C ALA A 31 -2.42 -21.98 5.57
N LEU A 32 -2.14 -22.00 4.26
CA LEU A 32 -2.70 -21.10 3.23
C LEU A 32 -4.06 -21.54 2.67
N ARG A 33 -4.68 -22.60 3.23
CA ARG A 33 -5.97 -23.15 2.75
C ARG A 33 -7.16 -22.85 3.65
N SER A 34 -7.02 -21.99 4.66
CA SER A 34 -8.19 -21.57 5.42
C SER A 34 -9.00 -20.56 4.62
N GLU A 35 -10.32 -20.74 4.57
CA GLU A 35 -11.25 -19.73 4.03
C GLU A 35 -11.04 -18.37 4.71
N ALA A 36 -10.62 -18.38 5.99
CA ALA A 36 -10.27 -17.20 6.74
C ALA A 36 -9.09 -16.42 6.13
N PHE A 37 -8.02 -17.10 5.68
CA PHE A 37 -6.88 -16.44 5.03
C PHE A 37 -7.23 -15.92 3.63
N ALA A 38 -8.06 -16.66 2.89
CA ALA A 38 -8.57 -16.21 1.60
C ALA A 38 -9.50 -14.99 1.73
N ARG A 39 -10.34 -14.95 2.77
CA ARG A 39 -11.15 -13.78 3.13
C ARG A 39 -10.29 -12.61 3.55
N ALA A 40 -9.31 -12.82 4.43
CA ALA A 40 -8.37 -11.76 4.84
C ALA A 40 -7.62 -11.15 3.65
N LEU A 41 -7.21 -11.96 2.66
CA LEU A 41 -6.61 -11.47 1.41
C LEU A 41 -7.60 -10.72 0.50
N THR A 42 -8.88 -11.12 0.50
CA THR A 42 -9.93 -10.48 -0.29
C THR A 42 -10.37 -9.16 0.34
N ASP A 43 -10.49 -9.12 1.66
CA ASP A 43 -10.81 -7.92 2.44
C ASP A 43 -9.67 -6.91 2.37
N ALA A 44 -8.41 -7.38 2.48
CA ALA A 44 -7.23 -6.54 2.29
C ALA A 44 -7.15 -5.96 0.86
N LYS A 45 -7.50 -6.74 -0.17
CA LYS A 45 -7.60 -6.22 -1.55
C LYS A 45 -8.73 -5.21 -1.71
N SER A 46 -9.88 -5.45 -1.06
CA SER A 46 -11.04 -4.56 -1.16
C SER A 46 -10.79 -3.21 -0.47
N CYS A 47 -9.99 -3.15 0.59
CA CYS A 47 -9.56 -1.89 1.21
C CYS A 47 -8.60 -1.07 0.32
N ILE A 48 -7.84 -1.73 -0.55
CA ILE A 48 -6.96 -1.05 -1.53
C ILE A 48 -7.78 -0.56 -2.74
N ASP A 49 -8.83 -1.29 -3.10
CA ASP A 49 -9.71 -0.96 -4.24
C ASP A 49 -10.80 0.08 -3.93
N ASP A 50 -11.10 0.37 -2.65
CA ASP A 50 -12.15 1.34 -2.27
C ASP A 50 -11.62 2.79 -2.32
N ARG A 51 -11.47 3.31 -3.55
CA ARG A 51 -11.11 4.71 -3.80
C ARG A 51 -12.02 5.70 -3.08
N ASP A 52 -13.30 5.38 -2.94
CA ASP A 52 -14.30 6.27 -2.34
C ASP A 52 -14.02 6.49 -0.85
N ARG A 53 -13.61 5.45 -0.13
CA ARG A 53 -13.16 5.58 1.27
C ARG A 53 -11.91 6.43 1.41
N LEU A 54 -10.90 6.19 0.56
CA LEU A 54 -9.66 6.97 0.62
C LEU A 54 -9.91 8.45 0.29
N GLN A 55 -10.80 8.73 -0.67
CA GLN A 55 -11.23 10.08 -1.00
C GLN A 55 -12.02 10.73 0.14
N THR A 56 -12.91 9.99 0.79
CA THR A 56 -13.68 10.47 1.95
C THR A 56 -12.76 10.84 3.09
N LEU A 57 -11.83 9.94 3.45
CA LEU A 57 -10.80 10.19 4.45
C LEU A 57 -9.97 11.42 4.10
N PHE A 58 -9.48 11.53 2.86
CA PHE A 58 -8.72 12.70 2.41
C PHE A 58 -9.52 13.99 2.59
N ASN A 59 -10.80 14.00 2.22
CA ASN A 59 -11.65 15.17 2.33
C ASN A 59 -11.88 15.57 3.79
N GLU A 60 -12.11 14.61 4.66
CA GLU A 60 -12.31 14.82 6.09
C GLU A 60 -11.02 15.29 6.77
N ALA A 61 -9.90 14.63 6.48
CA ALA A 61 -8.59 14.98 7.01
C ALA A 61 -8.16 16.36 6.54
N SER A 62 -8.43 16.71 5.28
CA SER A 62 -8.18 18.05 4.74
C SER A 62 -9.02 19.13 5.44
N ARG A 63 -10.31 18.86 5.67
CA ARG A 63 -11.19 19.77 6.42
C ARG A 63 -10.69 19.94 7.86
N LYS A 64 -10.37 18.84 8.54
CA LYS A 64 -9.87 18.86 9.90
C LYS A 64 -8.55 19.61 9.98
N ALA A 65 -7.57 19.29 9.14
CA ALA A 65 -6.30 19.99 9.07
C ALA A 65 -6.51 21.50 8.88
N ALA A 66 -7.44 21.93 8.02
CA ALA A 66 -7.74 23.36 7.84
C ALA A 66 -8.30 24.05 9.10
N THR A 67 -8.89 23.31 10.05
CA THR A 67 -9.42 23.84 11.31
C THR A 67 -8.41 23.83 12.46
N VAL A 68 -7.36 23.01 12.38
CA VAL A 68 -6.37 22.88 13.46
C VAL A 68 -5.31 23.99 13.34
N PRO A 69 -4.91 24.65 14.45
CA PRO A 69 -3.81 25.60 14.43
C PRO A 69 -2.52 24.95 13.93
N LYS A 70 -1.83 25.60 12.99
CA LYS A 70 -0.55 25.10 12.46
C LYS A 70 0.49 24.90 13.55
N ASP A 71 0.46 25.77 14.56
CA ASP A 71 1.37 25.75 15.71
C ASP A 71 1.25 24.46 16.56
N SER A 72 0.10 23.77 16.50
CA SER A 72 -0.10 22.48 17.18
C SER A 72 0.85 21.41 16.66
N PHE A 73 1.23 21.45 15.38
CA PHE A 73 2.09 20.45 14.74
C PHE A 73 3.54 20.91 14.55
N LYS A 74 3.88 22.16 14.92
CA LYS A 74 5.23 22.72 14.84
C LYS A 74 5.90 22.44 13.47
N GLU A 75 7.05 21.77 13.46
CA GLU A 75 7.82 21.41 12.27
C GLU A 75 7.22 20.26 11.44
N TYR A 76 6.23 19.53 11.99
CA TYR A 76 5.55 18.44 11.32
C TYR A 76 4.35 18.91 10.47
N TRP A 77 3.97 20.18 10.58
CA TRP A 77 2.89 20.76 9.78
C TRP A 77 3.09 20.58 8.26
N PRO A 78 4.27 20.88 7.67
CA PRO A 78 4.51 20.65 6.24
C PRO A 78 4.38 19.17 5.87
N TYR A 79 4.80 18.26 6.74
CA TYR A 79 4.70 16.83 6.51
C TYR A 79 3.25 16.34 6.52
N LEU A 80 2.41 16.86 7.42
CA LEU A 80 0.96 16.60 7.40
C LEU A 80 0.32 17.07 6.08
N GLN A 81 0.73 18.23 5.58
CA GLN A 81 0.29 18.71 4.26
C GLN A 81 0.80 17.81 3.12
N THR A 82 2.02 17.30 3.23
CA THR A 82 2.59 16.33 2.28
C THR A 82 1.84 15.00 2.29
N MET A 83 1.45 14.48 3.46
CA MET A 83 0.62 13.28 3.58
C MET A 83 -0.69 13.40 2.80
N LEU A 84 -1.41 14.52 2.99
CA LEU A 84 -2.65 14.81 2.26
C LEU A 84 -2.43 14.84 0.74
N ARG A 85 -1.37 15.52 0.28
CA ARG A 85 -1.03 15.61 -1.14
C ARG A 85 -0.63 14.25 -1.72
N LEU A 86 0.14 13.45 -0.99
CA LEU A 86 0.55 12.10 -1.38
C LEU A 86 -0.67 11.21 -1.54
N VAL A 87 -1.57 11.18 -0.56
CA VAL A 87 -2.80 10.37 -0.65
C VAL A 87 -3.66 10.79 -1.84
N ARG A 88 -3.78 12.09 -2.11
CA ARG A 88 -4.49 12.60 -3.28
C ARG A 88 -3.81 12.16 -4.59
N ALA A 89 -2.49 12.28 -4.69
CA ALA A 89 -1.74 11.90 -5.88
C ALA A 89 -1.81 10.38 -6.14
N HIS A 90 -1.74 9.59 -5.07
CA HIS A 90 -1.92 8.14 -5.12
C HIS A 90 -3.34 7.76 -5.57
N HIS A 91 -4.37 8.37 -4.99
CA HIS A 91 -5.77 8.17 -5.38
C HIS A 91 -6.04 8.53 -6.86
N ARG A 92 -5.30 9.51 -7.40
CA ARG A 92 -5.38 9.94 -8.81
C ARG A 92 -4.49 9.11 -9.74
N GLU A 93 -3.77 8.12 -9.23
CA GLU A 93 -2.77 7.32 -9.95
C GLU A 93 -1.66 8.18 -10.58
N GLU A 94 -1.43 9.38 -10.03
CA GLU A 94 -0.35 10.28 -10.45
C GLU A 94 0.97 9.89 -9.79
N TYR A 95 0.91 9.24 -8.63
CA TYR A 95 2.08 8.79 -7.86
C TYR A 95 1.87 7.40 -7.24
N ASP A 96 2.58 6.40 -7.76
CA ASP A 96 2.52 4.99 -7.31
C ASP A 96 3.87 4.47 -6.80
N GLN A 97 4.81 5.37 -6.48
CA GLN A 97 6.12 4.99 -5.93
C GLN A 97 6.09 4.78 -4.40
N VAL A 98 4.93 4.99 -3.78
CA VAL A 98 4.73 4.77 -2.33
C VAL A 98 4.64 3.28 -2.03
N THR A 99 5.39 2.83 -1.03
CA THR A 99 5.26 1.44 -0.55
C THR A 99 3.96 1.24 0.20
N HIS A 100 3.37 0.05 0.10
CA HIS A 100 2.10 -0.27 0.74
C HIS A 100 2.12 -0.01 2.26
N ASP A 101 3.23 -0.37 2.92
CA ASP A 101 3.44 -0.11 4.34
C ASP A 101 3.44 1.40 4.67
N SER A 102 4.12 2.22 3.87
CA SER A 102 4.18 3.67 4.11
C SER A 102 2.84 4.34 3.87
N LEU A 103 2.12 3.92 2.83
CA LEU A 103 0.75 4.39 2.58
C LEU A 103 -0.17 4.03 3.76
N LEU A 104 -0.06 2.83 4.30
CA LEU A 104 -0.83 2.40 5.48
C LEU A 104 -0.55 3.29 6.70
N TRP A 105 0.72 3.59 6.99
CA TRP A 105 1.07 4.50 8.10
C TRP A 105 0.51 5.91 7.90
N ILE A 106 0.61 6.45 6.68
CA ILE A 106 0.09 7.78 6.34
C ILE A 106 -1.43 7.82 6.48
N VAL A 107 -2.13 6.83 5.94
CA VAL A 107 -3.59 6.70 6.04
C VAL A 107 -4.02 6.57 7.50
N ALA A 108 -3.29 5.78 8.31
CA ALA A 108 -3.57 5.65 9.74
C ALA A 108 -3.44 6.98 10.50
N ALA A 109 -2.41 7.78 10.22
CA ALA A 109 -2.27 9.12 10.82
C ALA A 109 -3.40 10.07 10.42
N LEU A 110 -3.79 10.08 9.14
CA LEU A 110 -4.89 10.91 8.66
C LEU A 110 -6.23 10.47 9.24
N ASN A 111 -6.44 9.16 9.39
CA ASN A 111 -7.66 8.62 9.99
C ASN A 111 -7.76 9.01 11.46
N TYR A 112 -6.64 8.88 12.20
CA TYR A 112 -6.57 9.33 13.59
C TYR A 112 -6.91 10.82 13.75
N LEU A 113 -6.43 11.67 12.82
CA LEU A 113 -6.75 13.10 12.81
C LEU A 113 -8.26 13.37 12.62
N VAL A 114 -8.91 12.58 11.77
CA VAL A 114 -10.36 12.71 11.48
C VAL A 114 -11.20 12.18 12.63
N ASP A 115 -10.97 10.92 12.99
CA ASP A 115 -11.65 10.22 14.07
C ASP A 115 -10.62 9.43 14.91
N PRO A 116 -10.20 9.97 16.06
CA PRO A 116 -9.22 9.30 16.92
C PRO A 116 -9.74 7.98 17.52
N PHE A 117 -11.03 7.67 17.40
CA PHE A 117 -11.64 6.45 17.94
C PHE A 117 -11.74 5.28 16.94
N ASP A 118 -11.55 5.52 15.64
CA ASP A 118 -11.86 4.52 14.60
C ASP A 118 -10.82 3.35 14.53
N LEU A 119 -9.62 3.53 15.08
CA LEU A 119 -8.51 2.56 14.98
C LEU A 119 -8.39 1.57 16.16
N ILE A 120 -9.25 1.67 17.19
CA ILE A 120 -9.10 0.88 18.42
C ILE A 120 -10.32 0.00 18.68
N PRO A 121 -10.14 -1.33 18.85
CA PRO A 121 -11.23 -2.22 19.22
C PRO A 121 -11.65 -1.97 20.68
N ASP A 122 -12.77 -1.27 20.89
CA ASP A 122 -13.72 -1.21 22.04
C ASP A 122 -13.24 -1.40 23.52
N LYS A 123 -11.93 -1.43 23.83
CA LYS A 123 -11.41 -1.83 25.15
C LYS A 123 -10.21 -1.01 25.64
N THR A 124 -10.14 0.29 25.32
CA THR A 124 -9.07 1.14 25.84
C THR A 124 -9.64 2.35 26.58
N PRO A 125 -9.89 2.25 27.90
CA PRO A 125 -10.55 3.31 28.69
C PRO A 125 -9.68 4.54 28.98
N PHE A 126 -8.68 4.84 28.14
CA PHE A 126 -7.65 5.85 28.44
C PHE A 126 -7.16 6.68 27.24
N LEU A 127 -7.79 6.59 26.07
CA LEU A 127 -7.27 7.22 24.84
C LEU A 127 -7.93 8.55 24.46
N GLY A 128 -8.29 9.37 25.44
CA GLY A 128 -8.81 10.73 25.20
C GLY A 128 -7.74 11.80 24.99
N PHE A 129 -6.45 11.45 24.97
CA PHE A 129 -5.33 12.40 25.10
C PHE A 129 -4.05 12.01 24.36
N ILE A 130 -4.09 11.13 23.35
CA ILE A 130 -2.90 11.04 22.48
C ILE A 130 -2.91 12.30 21.64
N ASP A 131 -1.92 13.15 21.89
CA ASP A 131 -1.71 14.40 21.17
C ASP A 131 -1.65 14.09 19.66
N ASP A 132 -2.58 14.64 18.86
CA ASP A 132 -2.65 14.41 17.41
C ASP A 132 -1.28 14.67 16.75
N ALA A 133 -0.51 15.61 17.30
CA ALA A 133 0.84 15.92 16.88
C ALA A 133 1.84 14.78 17.13
N ALA A 134 1.73 14.05 18.23
CA ALA A 134 2.60 12.91 18.53
C ALA A 134 2.37 11.73 17.56
N VAL A 135 1.12 11.51 17.13
CA VAL A 135 0.82 10.49 16.10
C VAL A 135 1.41 10.89 14.76
N VAL A 136 1.23 12.15 14.36
CA VAL A 136 1.82 12.68 13.12
C VAL A 136 3.34 12.60 13.18
N GLU A 137 3.97 13.04 14.27
CA GLU A 137 5.43 12.94 14.48
C GLU A 137 5.93 11.50 14.31
N PHE A 138 5.32 10.53 15.00
CA PHE A 138 5.71 9.12 14.89
C PHE A 138 5.61 8.59 13.46
N VAL A 139 4.52 8.92 12.75
CA VAL A 139 4.31 8.49 11.37
C VAL A 139 5.27 9.19 10.42
N VAL A 140 5.56 10.49 10.64
CA VAL A 140 6.57 11.22 9.88
C VAL A 140 7.92 10.54 10.02
N ASP A 141 8.37 10.20 11.22
CA ASP A 141 9.66 9.55 11.41
C ASP A 141 9.76 8.21 10.67
N ARG A 142 8.65 7.46 10.62
CA ARG A 142 8.60 6.17 9.95
C ARG A 142 8.49 6.27 8.42
N THR A 143 7.88 7.33 7.91
CA THR A 143 7.59 7.53 6.48
C THR A 143 8.39 8.67 5.86
N ARG A 144 9.36 9.21 6.60
CA ARG A 144 10.11 10.42 6.23
C ARG A 144 10.69 10.33 4.83
N GLN A 145 11.39 9.23 4.54
CA GLN A 145 11.97 8.99 3.23
C GLN A 145 10.91 9.02 2.12
N THR A 146 9.77 8.35 2.33
CA THR A 146 8.66 8.34 1.37
C THR A 146 8.06 9.73 1.15
N LEU A 147 7.90 10.52 2.21
CA LEU A 147 7.40 11.90 2.12
C LEU A 147 8.41 12.80 1.40
N ASP A 148 9.70 12.64 1.68
CA ASP A 148 10.78 13.40 1.04
C ASP A 148 10.93 13.04 -0.44
N ASP A 149 10.82 11.75 -0.79
CA ASP A 149 10.80 11.27 -2.17
C ASP A 149 9.61 11.85 -2.95
N PHE A 150 8.43 11.88 -2.32
CA PHE A 150 7.23 12.47 -2.91
C PHE A 150 7.40 13.98 -3.12
N MET A 151 7.91 14.72 -2.13
CA MET A 151 8.20 16.16 -2.28
C MET A 151 9.20 16.43 -3.40
N THR A 152 10.22 15.58 -3.53
CA THR A 152 11.21 15.67 -4.62
C THR A 152 10.53 15.45 -5.96
N TRP A 153 9.71 14.40 -6.09
CA TRP A 153 8.93 14.12 -7.30
C TRP A 153 8.00 15.28 -7.67
N GLU A 154 7.32 15.91 -6.70
CA GLU A 154 6.45 17.07 -6.96
C GLU A 154 7.23 18.26 -7.55
N THR A 155 8.47 18.47 -7.11
CA THR A 155 9.31 19.56 -7.63
C THR A 155 9.92 19.25 -9.00
N GLY A 156 10.21 17.99 -9.28
CA GLY A 156 10.77 17.54 -10.56
C GLY A 156 9.75 17.31 -11.67
N SER A 157 8.48 17.11 -11.34
CA SER A 157 7.39 16.85 -12.30
C SER A 157 6.73 18.12 -12.87
N ARG A 158 7.46 19.25 -12.91
CA ARG A 158 6.96 20.53 -13.45
C ARG A 158 7.23 20.68 -14.94
#